data_AF-A0AAV1JYI9-F1
#
_entry.id   AF-A0AAV1JYI9-F1
#
_cell.length_a   1.000
_cell.length_b   1.000
_cell.length_c   1.000
_cell.angle_alpha   90.00
_cell.angle_beta   90.00
_cell.angle_gamma   90.00
#
_symmetry.space_group_name_H-M   'P 1'
#
loop_
_entity.id
_entity.type
_entity.pdbx_description
1 polymer ?
#
loop_
_entity_poly.entity_id
_entity_poly.type
_entity_poly.pdbx_seq_one_letter_code
_entity_poly.pdbx_strand_id
1 'polypeptide(L)'
;MGLSNTIATLPGIVSPPLAGSIVTDKTAEQWRIVCFISSAIYLVGAIIYYIFCSAEQQPWVVEFDNDPSFDTDAASVTTTRGYDNKALDHNSEM
;
A
#
# COMPACT_ATOMS: atom_id res chain seq x y z
N MET A 1 -2.44 -3.15 -7.12
CA MET A 1 -1.61 -2.02 -7.61
C MET A 1 -2.29 -1.13 -8.67
N GLY A 2 -3.52 -1.39 -9.12
CA GLY A 2 -4.23 -0.49 -10.07
C GLY A 2 -5.24 0.42 -9.37
N LEU A 3 -6.17 -0.20 -8.63
CA LEU A 3 -7.25 0.51 -7.92
C LEU A 3 -6.76 1.47 -6.83
N SER A 4 -5.69 1.11 -6.12
CA SER A 4 -5.10 2.01 -5.11
C SER A 4 -4.49 3.27 -5.73
N ASN A 5 -3.89 3.15 -6.92
CA ASN A 5 -3.25 4.28 -7.61
C ASN A 5 -4.27 5.27 -8.19
N THR A 6 -5.41 4.78 -8.69
CA THR A 6 -6.49 5.65 -9.17
C THR A 6 -7.19 6.37 -8.03
N ILE A 7 -7.47 5.67 -6.92
CA ILE A 7 -8.06 6.31 -5.73
C ILE A 7 -7.11 7.36 -5.14
N ALA A 8 -5.79 7.14 -5.19
CA ALA A 8 -4.80 8.10 -4.71
C ALA A 8 -4.69 9.36 -5.60
N THR A 9 -4.99 9.26 -6.91
CA THR A 9 -4.86 10.39 -7.85
C THR A 9 -6.10 11.27 -7.94
N LEU A 10 -7.29 10.74 -7.62
CA LEU A 10 -8.56 11.50 -7.64
C LEU A 10 -8.54 12.77 -6.76
N PRO A 11 -8.09 12.73 -5.48
CA PRO A 11 -8.00 13.93 -4.65
C PRO A 11 -7.05 14.98 -5.23
N GLY A 12 -5.96 14.53 -5.87
CA GLY A 12 -4.98 15.42 -6.51
C GLY A 12 -5.56 16.17 -7.72
N ILE A 13 -6.49 15.56 -8.45
CA ILE A 13 -7.17 16.20 -9.59
C ILE A 13 -8.29 17.15 -9.12
N VAL A 14 -8.99 16.81 -8.04
CA VAL A 14 -10.13 17.58 -7.52
C VAL A 14 -9.68 18.79 -6.67
N SER A 15 -8.50 18.73 -6.06
CA SER A 15 -7.99 19.78 -5.18
C SER A 15 -7.81 21.16 -5.86
N PRO A 16 -7.18 21.29 -7.05
CA PRO A 16 -6.96 22.60 -7.67
C PRO A 16 -8.23 23.36 -8.08
N PRO A 17 -9.24 22.72 -8.70
CA PRO A 17 -10.52 23.39 -8.99
C PRO A 17 -11.25 23.86 -7.73
N LEU A 18 -11.23 23.06 -6.66
CA LEU A 18 -11.87 23.39 -5.38
C LEU A 18 -11.15 24.54 -4.68
N ALA A 19 -9.83 24.55 -4.67
CA ALA A 19 -9.06 25.67 -4.14
C ALA A 19 -9.30 26.96 -4.95
N GLY A 20 -9.40 26.84 -6.28
CA GLY A 20 -9.65 27.97 -7.18
C GLY A 20 -11.03 28.59 -7.02
N SER A 21 -12.06 27.82 -6.65
CA SER A 21 -13.39 28.36 -6.37
C SER A 21 -13.49 29.02 -4.99
N ILE A 22 -12.71 28.56 -4.00
CA ILE A 22 -12.75 29.07 -2.61
C ILE A 22 -11.84 30.30 -2.43
N VAL A 23 -10.68 30.34 -3.09
CA VAL A 23 -9.72 31.44 -2.97
C VAL A 23 -9.98 32.49 -4.06
N THR A 24 -11.07 33.25 -3.91
CA THR A 24 -11.42 34.32 -4.85
C THR A 24 -10.66 35.63 -4.56
N ASP A 25 -10.49 35.97 -3.28
CA ASP A 25 -9.89 37.25 -2.84
C ASP A 25 -8.49 37.09 -2.23
N LYS A 26 -7.96 35.86 -2.20
CA LYS A 26 -6.62 35.52 -1.67
C LYS A 26 -6.38 36.01 -0.23
N THR A 27 -7.44 36.08 0.57
CA THR A 27 -7.33 36.47 1.97
C THR A 27 -6.91 35.27 2.84
N ALA A 28 -6.25 35.54 3.96
CA ALA A 28 -5.83 34.50 4.91
C ALA A 28 -7.01 33.69 5.47
N GLU A 29 -8.20 34.28 5.51
CA GLU A 29 -9.42 33.63 5.99
C GLU A 29 -9.92 32.54 5.01
N GLN A 30 -9.87 32.78 3.70
CA GLN A 30 -10.23 31.79 2.68
C GLN A 30 -9.33 30.55 2.73
N TRP A 31 -8.03 30.74 2.98
CA TRP A 31 -7.10 29.62 3.15
C TRP A 31 -7.38 28.77 4.40
N ARG A 32 -7.83 29.39 5.49
CA ARG A 32 -8.26 28.64 6.68
C ARG A 32 -9.46 27.75 6.37
N ILE A 33 -10.39 28.22 5.54
CA ILE A 33 -11.55 27.43 5.08
C ILE A 33 -11.08 26.23 4.26
N VAL A 34 -10.12 26.40 3.35
CA VAL A 34 -9.53 25.28 2.57
C VAL A 34 -8.88 24.25 3.49
N CYS A 35 -8.12 24.69 4.51
CA CYS A 35 -7.53 23.80 5.50
C CYS A 35 -8.57 23.04 6.35
N PHE A 36 -9.67 23.69 6.72
CA PHE A 36 -10.76 23.02 7.42
C PHE A 36 -11.43 21.95 6.54
N ILE A 37 -11.69 22.25 5.26
CA ILE A 37 -12.28 21.31 4.31
C ILE A 37 -11.35 20.11 4.08
N SER A 38 -10.05 20.34 3.87
CA SER A 38 -9.09 19.24 3.69
C SER A 38 -9.01 18.37 4.94
N SER A 39 -8.96 18.97 6.13
CA SER A 39 -8.97 18.22 7.40
C SER A 39 -10.24 17.38 7.57
N ALA A 40 -11.40 17.89 7.15
CA ALA A 40 -12.67 17.15 7.20
C ALA A 40 -12.66 15.95 6.26
N ILE A 41 -12.13 16.08 5.04
CA ILE A 41 -12.00 14.98 4.09
C ILE A 41 -11.08 13.89 4.66
N TYR A 42 -9.94 14.27 5.23
CA TYR A 42 -9.04 13.31 5.87
C TYR A 42 -9.67 12.63 7.09
N LEU A 43 -10.42 13.37 7.90
CA LEU A 43 -11.13 12.82 9.06
C LEU A 43 -12.17 11.78 8.61
N VAL A 44 -12.96 12.07 7.58
CA VAL A 44 -13.94 11.11 7.04
C VAL A 44 -13.24 9.88 6.49
N GLY A 45 -12.14 10.05 5.73
CA GLY A 45 -11.33 8.93 5.26
C GLY A 45 -10.77 8.08 6.40
N ALA A 46 -10.30 8.72 7.48
CA ALA A 46 -9.82 8.04 8.67
C ALA A 46 -10.93 7.28 9.41
N ILE A 47 -12.14 7.83 9.51
CA ILE A 47 -13.29 7.16 10.13
C ILE A 47 -13.70 5.93 9.32
N ILE A 48 -13.78 6.06 7.99
CA ILE A 48 -14.08 4.92 7.11
C ILE A 48 -12.99 3.85 7.27
N TYR A 49 -11.72 4.24 7.21
CA TYR A 49 -10.62 3.31 7.45
C TYR A 49 -10.75 2.64 8.82
N TYR A 50 -11.03 3.40 9.88
CA TYR A 50 -11.17 2.88 11.23
C TYR A 50 -12.29 1.84 11.37
N ILE A 51 -13.44 2.07 10.73
CA ILE A 51 -14.59 1.16 10.78
C ILE A 51 -14.34 -0.12 9.98
N PHE A 52 -13.72 -0.02 8.81
CA PHE A 52 -13.53 -1.14 7.89
C PHE A 52 -12.15 -1.82 8.00
N CYS A 53 -11.24 -1.29 8.83
CA CYS A 53 -9.94 -1.90 9.05
C CYS A 53 -10.14 -3.22 9.81
N SER A 54 -9.90 -4.34 9.12
CA SER A 54 -9.70 -5.63 9.75
C SER A 54 -8.20 -5.88 9.84
N ALA A 55 -7.71 -6.13 11.06
CA ALA A 55 -6.32 -6.52 11.31
C ALA A 55 -6.11 -8.05 11.22
N GLU A 56 -7.12 -8.78 10.75
CA GLU A 56 -7.06 -10.23 10.63
C GLU A 56 -6.23 -10.64 9.41
N GLN A 57 -5.38 -11.65 9.62
CA GLN A 57 -4.56 -12.24 8.58
C GLN A 57 -5.48 -12.75 7.48
N GLN A 58 -5.33 -12.16 6.30
CA GLN A 58 -6.19 -12.47 5.18
C GLN A 58 -5.88 -13.89 4.67
N PRO A 59 -6.88 -14.67 4.21
CA PRO A 59 -6.72 -16.11 3.94
C PRO A 59 -5.73 -16.46 2.81
N TRP A 60 -5.25 -15.48 2.05
CA TRP A 60 -4.17 -15.66 1.07
C TRP A 60 -2.77 -15.54 1.69
N VAL A 61 -2.66 -15.15 2.96
CA VAL A 61 -1.42 -15.21 3.73
C VAL A 61 -1.25 -16.66 4.18
N VAL A 62 -0.73 -17.49 3.28
CA VAL A 62 -0.28 -18.83 3.63
C VAL A 62 0.95 -18.69 4.53
N GLU A 63 0.77 -18.88 5.84
CA GLU A 63 1.87 -19.30 6.69
C GLU A 63 2.24 -20.70 6.23
N PHE A 64 3.36 -20.80 5.49
CA PHE A 64 3.98 -22.09 5.26
C PHE A 64 4.53 -22.56 6.60
N ASP A 65 3.70 -23.22 7.39
CA ASP A 65 4.14 -24.01 8.53
C ASP A 65 5.16 -25.01 8.01
N ASN A 66 6.39 -24.81 8.47
CA ASN A 66 7.44 -25.80 8.35
C ASN A 66 7.05 -26.93 9.30
N ASP A 67 6.49 -28.02 8.77
CA ASP A 67 6.47 -29.28 9.51
C ASP A 67 7.93 -29.65 9.82
N PRO A 68 8.33 -29.74 11.12
CA PRO A 68 9.67 -30.13 11.51
C PRO A 68 9.78 -31.66 11.46
N SER A 69 9.59 -32.24 10.27
CA SER A 69 9.98 -33.62 10.00
C SER A 69 10.95 -33.67 8.83
N PHE A 70 12.03 -32.92 8.95
CA PHE A 70 13.25 -33.31 8.29
C PHE A 70 14.36 -33.27 9.33
N ASP A 71 14.78 -34.47 9.73
CA ASP A 71 15.96 -34.70 10.54
C ASP A 71 17.11 -33.83 10.03
N THR A 72 17.37 -32.73 10.77
CA THR A 72 18.52 -31.90 10.53
C THR A 72 19.63 -32.44 11.41
N ASP A 73 20.41 -33.35 10.85
CA ASP A 73 21.79 -33.53 11.28
C ASP A 73 22.45 -32.14 11.27
N ALA A 74 23.08 -31.81 12.40
CA ALA A 74 23.52 -30.49 12.82
C ALA A 74 24.70 -29.90 12.00
N ALA A 75 24.56 -29.79 10.68
CA ALA A 75 25.62 -29.28 9.82
C ALA A 75 25.08 -28.68 8.52
N SER A 76 24.48 -27.49 8.57
CA SER A 76 24.64 -26.44 7.53
C SER A 76 23.60 -25.33 7.69
N VAL A 77 23.66 -24.62 8.81
CA VAL A 77 23.33 -23.19 8.77
C VAL A 77 24.45 -22.50 7.99
N THR A 78 24.35 -22.54 6.66
CA THR A 78 25.05 -21.60 5.78
C THR A 78 24.08 -21.19 4.69
N THR A 79 23.73 -19.91 4.79
CA THR A 79 23.06 -19.08 3.79
C THR A 79 23.27 -19.54 2.34
N THR A 80 22.23 -19.43 1.51
CA THR A 80 22.30 -18.63 0.27
C THR A 80 20.88 -18.35 -0.20
N ARG A 81 20.48 -17.08 -0.06
CA ARG A 81 19.38 -16.49 -0.82
C ARG A 81 19.74 -16.57 -2.31
N GLY A 82 19.26 -17.59 -3.01
CA GLY A 82 19.32 -17.68 -4.47
C GLY A 82 17.91 -17.78 -5.02
N TYR A 83 17.44 -16.74 -5.71
CA TYR A 83 16.29 -16.86 -6.58
C TYR A 83 16.69 -17.80 -7.73
N ASP A 84 16.15 -19.02 -7.72
CA ASP A 84 16.46 -20.02 -8.73
C ASP A 84 15.60 -19.76 -9.98
N ASN A 85 16.23 -19.18 -11.01
CA ASN A 85 15.56 -18.80 -12.25
C ASN A 85 15.61 -19.96 -13.25
N LYS A 86 14.54 -20.77 -13.27
CA LYS A 86 14.30 -21.87 -14.23
C LYS A 86 14.36 -21.51 -15.73
N ALA A 87 14.56 -20.25 -16.08
CA ALA A 87 14.75 -19.80 -17.47
C ALA A 87 16.18 -20.01 -17.99
N LEU A 88 17.16 -20.25 -17.11
CA LEU A 88 18.56 -20.44 -17.50
C LEU A 88 18.89 -21.88 -17.92
N ASP A 89 18.16 -22.88 -17.41
CA ASP A 89 18.49 -24.30 -17.64
C ASP A 89 18.10 -24.81 -19.04
N HIS A 90 17.23 -24.08 -19.75
CA HIS A 90 16.78 -24.53 -21.08
C HIS A 90 17.70 -24.10 -22.23
N ASN A 91 18.75 -23.32 -21.97
CA ASN A 91 19.69 -22.85 -22.99
C ASN A 91 21.06 -23.58 -22.97
N SER A 92 21.20 -24.63 -22.14
CA SER A 92 22.42 -25.45 -22.07
C SER A 92 22.31 -26.80 -22.79
N GLU A 93 21.18 -27.08 -23.46
CA GLU A 93 20.96 -28.31 -24.23
C GLU A 93 20.96 -28.10 -25.77
N MET A 94 21.72 -27.13 -26.27
CA MET A 94 22.21 -27.12 -27.66
C MET A 94 23.73 -27.16 -27.70
#